data_AF-A0AAV0Y305-F1
#
_entry.id   AF-A0AAV0Y305-F1
#
_cell.length_a   1.000
_cell.length_b   1.000
_cell.length_c   1.000
_cell.angle_alpha   90.00
_cell.angle_beta   90.00
_cell.angle_gamma   90.00
#
_symmetry.space_group_name_H-M   'P 1'
#
loop_
_entity.id
_entity.type
_entity.pdbx_description
1 polymer ?
#
loop_
_entity_poly.entity_id
_entity_poly.type
_entity_poly.pdbx_seq_one_letter_code
_entity_poly.pdbx_strand_id
1 'polypeptide(L)'
;MNLQKFSNDFPSLAYLVRNNSYPVHTDFTTFLSRLKSYNSFPPNLCQNKYSLSEAGFKYSGTADIVECFCCGLVLQKWTKDDIPFVEHAKWNPK
;
A
#
# COMPACT_ATOMS: atom_id res chain seq x y z
N MET A 1 -1.91 -29.71 33.76
CA MET A 1 -0.89 -29.29 32.76
C MET A 1 -1.43 -28.08 32.02
N ASN A 2 -0.55 -27.11 31.81
CA ASN A 2 -0.87 -25.71 31.51
C ASN A 2 -1.55 -25.51 30.15
N LEU A 3 -2.76 -24.93 30.16
CA LEU A 3 -3.22 -24.13 29.05
C LEU A 3 -2.39 -22.84 29.08
N GLN A 4 -1.52 -22.67 28.08
CA GLN A 4 -0.83 -21.40 27.88
C GLN A 4 -1.90 -20.31 27.76
N LYS A 5 -1.97 -19.45 28.76
CA LYS A 5 -2.77 -18.23 28.73
C LYS A 5 -2.23 -17.41 27.57
N PHE A 6 -2.94 -17.40 26.45
CA PHE A 6 -2.67 -16.44 25.39
C PHE A 6 -2.80 -15.06 26.00
N SER A 7 -1.71 -14.31 25.98
CA SER A 7 -1.67 -12.94 26.48
C SER A 7 -2.73 -12.12 25.77
N ASN A 8 -3.47 -11.29 26.50
CA ASN A 8 -4.48 -10.37 25.98
C ASN A 8 -3.85 -9.17 25.23
N ASP A 9 -2.67 -9.34 24.65
CA ASP A 9 -1.93 -8.29 23.92
C ASP A 9 -2.40 -8.17 22.46
N PHE A 10 -3.70 -8.39 22.20
CA PHE A 10 -4.30 -7.98 20.93
C PHE A 10 -4.88 -6.57 21.13
N PRO A 11 -4.31 -5.53 20.49
CA PRO A 11 -4.89 -4.21 20.56
C PRO A 11 -6.33 -4.29 20.03
N SER A 12 -7.28 -3.70 20.75
CA SER A 12 -8.68 -3.69 20.32
C SER A 12 -8.78 -3.22 18.87
N LEU A 13 -9.74 -3.75 18.10
CA LEU A 13 -9.98 -3.26 16.73
C LEU A 13 -10.17 -1.74 16.71
N ALA A 14 -10.76 -1.17 17.76
CA ALA A 14 -10.90 0.26 17.92
C ALA A 14 -9.56 1.00 18.17
N TYR A 15 -8.57 0.36 18.78
CA TYR A 15 -7.20 0.89 18.88
C TYR A 15 -6.49 0.77 17.54
N LEU A 16 -6.58 -0.36 16.85
CA LEU A 16 -6.01 -0.51 15.50
C LEU A 16 -6.63 0.50 14.51
N VAL A 17 -7.94 0.74 14.58
CA VAL A 17 -8.62 1.76 13.77
C VAL A 17 -8.21 3.19 14.19
N ARG A 18 -8.02 3.47 15.48
CA ARG A 18 -7.58 4.79 15.97
C ARG A 18 -6.09 5.07 15.74
N ASN A 19 -5.25 4.04 15.77
CA ASN A 19 -3.81 4.10 15.52
C ASN A 19 -3.44 3.76 14.08
N ASN A 20 -4.41 3.47 13.21
CA ASN A 20 -4.24 3.56 11.75
C ASN A 20 -4.15 5.06 11.41
N SER A 21 -2.99 5.56 11.78
CA SER A 21 -2.60 6.95 11.86
C SER A 21 -2.80 7.56 10.49
N TYR A 22 -3.36 8.77 10.47
CA TYR A 22 -3.67 9.56 9.28
C TYR A 22 -2.84 9.19 8.06
N PRO A 23 -3.47 9.00 6.88
CA PRO A 23 -2.76 8.64 5.67
C PRO A 23 -1.52 9.51 5.49
N VAL A 24 -0.36 8.90 5.28
CA VAL A 24 0.91 9.61 5.06
C VAL A 24 0.74 10.69 3.97
N HIS A 25 -0.10 10.40 2.97
CA HIS A 25 -0.42 11.29 1.86
C HIS A 25 -1.93 11.52 1.77
N THR A 26 -2.45 12.54 2.47
CA THR A 26 -3.88 12.87 2.51
C THR A 26 -4.46 13.26 1.15
N ASP A 27 -3.66 13.88 0.28
CA ASP A 27 -4.07 14.29 -1.07
C ASP A 27 -4.30 13.10 -2.00
N PHE A 28 -3.84 11.91 -1.60
CA PHE A 28 -3.88 10.67 -2.38
C PHE A 28 -4.88 9.62 -1.82
N THR A 29 -5.78 10.06 -0.95
CA THR A 29 -6.82 9.21 -0.33
C THR A 29 -7.82 8.64 -1.33
N THR A 30 -8.13 9.38 -2.40
CA THR A 30 -9.06 8.91 -3.44
C THR A 30 -8.34 8.12 -4.53
N PHE A 31 -9.01 7.11 -5.08
CA PHE A 31 -8.49 6.39 -6.24
C PHE A 31 -8.08 7.33 -7.39
N LEU A 32 -8.93 8.31 -7.72
CA LEU A 32 -8.66 9.24 -8.82
C LEU A 32 -7.43 10.11 -8.58
N SER A 33 -7.19 10.56 -7.35
CA SER A 33 -5.98 11.31 -7.01
C SER A 33 -4.70 10.50 -7.22
N ARG A 34 -4.72 9.21 -6.85
CA ARG A 34 -3.61 8.28 -7.12
C ARG A 34 -3.44 8.06 -8.61
N LEU A 35 -4.51 7.76 -9.33
CA LEU A 35 -4.45 7.54 -10.77
C LEU A 35 -3.86 8.74 -11.53
N LYS A 36 -4.20 9.97 -11.13
CA LYS A 36 -3.65 11.21 -11.70
C LYS A 36 -2.13 11.35 -11.53
N SER A 37 -1.54 10.74 -10.49
CA SER A 37 -0.07 10.76 -10.32
C SER A 37 0.68 10.02 -11.43
N TYR A 38 0.01 9.11 -12.15
CA TYR A 38 0.60 8.29 -13.22
C TYR A 38 0.63 8.99 -14.58
N ASN A 39 0.47 10.31 -14.66
CA ASN A 39 0.51 11.05 -15.94
C ASN A 39 1.84 10.90 -16.67
N SER A 40 2.96 10.77 -15.94
CA SER A 40 4.30 10.55 -16.48
C SER A 40 4.76 9.09 -16.37
N PHE A 41 3.85 8.15 -16.12
CA PHE A 41 4.22 6.75 -15.94
C PHE A 41 4.72 6.13 -17.27
N PRO A 42 5.92 5.52 -17.29
CA PRO A 42 6.47 5.00 -18.54
C PRO A 42 5.58 3.90 -19.15
N PRO A 43 5.26 3.97 -20.46
CA PRO A 43 4.33 3.03 -21.09
C PRO A 43 4.86 1.60 -21.18
N ASN A 44 6.18 1.40 -21.03
CA ASN A 44 6.84 0.10 -21.18
C ASN A 44 6.94 -0.70 -19.88
N LEU A 45 6.33 -0.22 -18.78
CA LEU A 45 6.33 -0.93 -17.52
C LEU A 45 5.30 -2.06 -17.51
N CYS A 46 5.64 -3.14 -16.79
CA CYS A 46 4.83 -4.34 -16.70
C CYS A 46 3.54 -4.15 -15.89
N GLN A 47 3.52 -3.21 -14.94
CA GLN A 47 2.40 -3.00 -14.04
C GLN A 47 1.39 -2.00 -14.57
N ASN A 48 0.12 -2.33 -14.35
CA ASN A 48 -0.99 -1.49 -14.74
C ASN A 48 -1.23 -0.39 -13.67
N LYS A 49 -1.26 0.89 -14.09
CA LYS A 49 -1.49 2.03 -13.18
C LYS A 49 -2.83 1.97 -12.42
N TYR A 50 -3.85 1.34 -12.99
CA TYR A 50 -5.14 1.13 -12.36
C TYR A 50 -5.03 0.14 -11.20
N SER A 51 -4.38 -1.02 -11.38
CA SER A 51 -4.19 -2.00 -10.31
C SER A 51 -3.27 -1.49 -9.20
N LEU A 52 -2.22 -0.74 -9.54
CA LEU A 52 -1.38 -0.05 -8.55
C LEU A 52 -2.20 0.96 -7.73
N SER A 53 -3.03 1.77 -8.38
CA SER A 53 -3.90 2.75 -7.70
C SER A 53 -4.96 2.09 -6.82
N GLU A 54 -5.53 0.96 -7.23
CA GLU A 54 -6.46 0.16 -6.41
C GLU A 54 -5.77 -0.41 -5.18
N ALA A 55 -4.53 -0.90 -5.31
CA ALA A 55 -3.71 -1.37 -4.19
C ALA A 55 -3.23 -0.25 -3.25
N GLY A 56 -3.59 1.01 -3.51
CA GLY A 56 -3.28 2.14 -2.63
C GLY A 56 -1.99 2.88 -3.00
N PHE A 57 -1.38 2.59 -4.13
CA PHE A 57 -0.13 3.22 -4.55
C PHE A 57 -0.35 4.49 -5.36
N LYS A 58 0.46 5.53 -5.09
CA LYS A 58 0.69 6.68 -5.97
C LYS A 58 2.06 6.57 -6.62
N TYR A 59 2.18 7.10 -7.83
CA TYR A 59 3.45 7.15 -8.53
C TYR A 59 4.39 8.18 -7.91
N SER A 60 5.67 7.82 -7.79
CA SER A 60 6.70 8.74 -7.30
C SER A 60 7.16 9.77 -8.34
N GLY A 61 6.85 9.53 -9.63
CA GLY A 61 7.37 10.32 -10.76
C GLY A 61 8.68 9.77 -11.35
N THR A 62 9.26 8.71 -10.79
CA THR A 62 10.54 8.13 -11.23
C THR A 62 10.43 6.62 -11.47
N ALA A 63 10.93 6.16 -12.63
CA ALA A 63 11.01 4.75 -13.00
C ALA A 63 9.69 3.99 -12.76
N ASP A 64 9.71 2.86 -12.06
CA ASP A 64 8.54 2.08 -11.66
C ASP A 64 8.22 2.22 -10.16
N ILE A 65 8.79 3.23 -9.50
CA ILE A 65 8.72 3.40 -8.06
C ILE A 65 7.35 3.96 -7.67
N VAL A 66 6.68 3.28 -6.75
CA VAL A 66 5.37 3.66 -6.23
C VAL A 66 5.36 3.65 -4.71
N GLU A 67 4.47 4.44 -4.11
CA GLU A 67 4.38 4.61 -2.66
C GLU A 67 2.93 4.52 -2.19
N CYS A 68 2.66 3.78 -1.12
CA CYS A 68 1.32 3.69 -0.58
C CYS A 68 0.93 5.02 0.09
N PHE A 69 -0.24 5.56 -0.27
CA PHE A 69 -0.74 6.82 0.31
C PHE A 69 -1.02 6.70 1.82
N CYS A 70 -1.40 5.50 2.27
CA CYS A 70 -1.85 5.26 3.65
C CYS A 70 -0.67 4.97 4.56
N CYS A 71 0.13 3.96 4.22
CA CYS A 71 1.17 3.43 5.10
C CYS A 71 2.60 3.86 4.74
N GLY A 72 2.80 4.53 3.59
CA GLY A 72 4.13 4.96 3.13
C GLY A 72 5.03 3.85 2.60
N LEU A 73 4.53 2.61 2.42
CA LEU A 73 5.30 1.53 1.80
C LEU A 73 5.73 1.92 0.38
N VAL A 74 7.03 1.88 0.11
CA VAL A 74 7.60 2.13 -1.22
C VAL A 74 7.99 0.81 -1.87
N LEU A 75 7.52 0.58 -3.10
CA LEU A 75 7.86 -0.60 -3.91
C LEU A 75 8.41 -0.18 -5.28
N GLN A 76 9.29 -1.01 -5.83
CA GLN A 76 9.97 -0.82 -7.11
C GLN A 76 10.46 -2.16 -7.67
N LYS A 77 11.04 -2.17 -8.88
CA LYS A 77 11.51 -3.37 -9.58
C LYS A 77 10.40 -4.39 -9.80
N TRP A 78 9.25 -3.90 -10.22
CA TRP A 78 8.09 -4.72 -10.51
C TRP A 78 8.36 -5.68 -11.66
N THR A 79 7.89 -6.91 -11.51
CA THR A 79 7.89 -7.95 -12.53
C THR A 79 6.46 -8.16 -13.04
N LYS A 80 6.32 -8.85 -14.18
CA LYS A 80 5.00 -9.12 -14.78
C LYS A 80 4.09 -10.02 -13.92
N ASP A 81 4.68 -10.81 -13.03
CA ASP A 81 3.96 -11.80 -12.22
C ASP A 81 3.57 -11.22 -10.84
N ASP A 82 4.06 -10.02 -10.52
CA ASP A 82 3.71 -9.34 -9.28
C ASP A 82 2.27 -8.81 -9.33
N ILE A 83 1.52 -9.10 -8.27
CA ILE A 83 0.15 -8.59 -8.07
C ILE A 83 0.24 -7.45 -7.03
N PRO A 84 -0.07 -6.19 -7.39
CA PRO A 84 0.13 -5.04 -6.50
C PRO A 84 -0.44 -5.18 -5.10
N PHE A 85 -1.66 -5.73 -4.97
CA PHE A 85 -2.29 -5.95 -3.68
C PHE A 85 -1.57 -7.01 -2.84
N VAL A 86 -1.10 -8.09 -3.48
CA VAL A 86 -0.37 -9.18 -2.82
C VAL A 86 1.00 -8.69 -2.36
N GLU A 87 1.73 -7.98 -3.21
CA GLU A 87 3.04 -7.41 -2.83
C GLU A 87 2.87 -6.37 -1.72
N HIS A 88 1.83 -5.53 -1.76
CA HIS A 88 1.55 -4.61 -0.66
C HIS A 88 1.35 -5.37 0.66
N ALA A 89 0.43 -6.34 0.71
CA ALA A 89 0.15 -7.11 1.91
C ALA A 89 1.37 -7.91 2.40
N LYS A 90 2.19 -8.41 1.49
CA LYS A 90 3.43 -9.15 1.79
C LYS A 90 4.47 -8.27 2.47
N TRP A 91 4.69 -7.05 1.98
CA TRP A 91 5.72 -6.15 2.48
C TRP A 91 5.25 -5.23 3.62
N ASN A 92 3.94 -5.04 3.77
CA ASN A 92 3.35 -4.38 4.92
C ASN A 92 1.93 -4.94 5.21
N PRO A 93 1.82 -6.00 6.03
CA PRO A 93 0.55 -6.68 6.34
C PRO A 93 -0.32 -5.96 7.38
N LYS A 94 0.13 -4.79 7.87
CA LYS A 94 -0.55 -4.01 8.91
C LYS A 94 -1.76 -3.26 8.35
#